data_AF-A0A9W5LIT4-F1
#
_entry.id   AF-A0A9W5LIT4-F1
#
_cell.length_a   1.000
_cell.length_b   1.000
_cell.length_c   1.000
_cell.angle_alpha   90.00
_cell.angle_beta   90.00
_cell.angle_gamma   90.00
#
_symmetry.space_group_name_H-M   'P 1'
#
loop_
_entity.id
_entity.type
_entity.pdbx_description
1 polymer ?
#
loop_
_entity_poly.entity_id
_entity_poly.type
_entity_poly.pdbx_seq_one_letter_code
_entity_poly.pdbx_strand_id
1 'polypeptide(L)'
;MSEIVSTYREKKGYYLFSGTERRKFRPGAIAMIVVDSNYIIQECHVVNGFSVFSKFKEINKYKGQHIGTVLDDLQECKTNQKGNYRRLPAINTALSKAAENALLSISTKNISIF
;
A
#
# COMPACT_ATOMS: atom_id res chain seq x y z
N MET A 1 -1.83 8.86 12.39
CA MET A 1 -0.45 8.49 11.96
C MET A 1 0.45 8.21 13.14
N SER A 2 0.62 9.15 14.09
CA SER A 2 1.32 8.88 15.36
C SER A 2 0.77 7.63 16.06
N GLU A 3 -0.56 7.49 16.07
CA GLU A 3 -1.28 6.36 16.64
C GLU A 3 -0.95 5.01 15.97
N ILE A 4 -0.94 4.93 14.64
CA ILE A 4 -0.61 3.69 13.92
C ILE A 4 0.83 3.26 14.21
N VAL A 5 1.76 4.21 14.14
CA VAL A 5 3.16 3.93 14.46
C VAL A 5 3.26 3.48 15.92
N SER A 6 2.62 4.16 16.87
CA SER A 6 2.65 3.71 18.28
C SER A 6 2.01 2.34 18.48
N THR A 7 0.94 2.00 17.78
CA THR A 7 0.21 0.73 17.92
C THR A 7 1.03 -0.47 17.45
N TYR A 8 1.89 -0.28 16.43
CA TYR A 8 2.62 -1.37 15.80
C TYR A 8 4.15 -1.34 16.01
N ARG A 9 4.74 -0.25 16.50
CA ARG A 9 6.20 -0.09 16.66
C ARG A 9 6.84 -1.15 17.55
N GLU A 10 6.12 -1.69 18.53
CA GLU A 10 6.62 -2.70 19.47
C GLU A 10 6.03 -4.09 19.23
N LYS A 11 5.11 -4.24 18.28
CA LYS A 11 4.50 -5.55 17.96
C LYS A 11 5.39 -6.33 17.01
N LYS A 12 6.00 -7.41 17.53
CA LYS A 12 6.71 -8.38 16.69
C LYS A 12 5.76 -9.00 15.67
N GLY A 13 6.26 -9.23 14.46
CA GLY A 13 5.49 -9.85 13.38
C GLY A 13 4.58 -8.89 12.61
N TYR A 14 4.63 -7.58 12.89
CA TYR A 14 3.95 -6.55 12.10
C TYR A 14 4.95 -5.65 11.40
N TYR A 15 4.64 -5.28 10.16
CA TYR A 15 5.52 -4.52 9.29
C TYR A 15 4.73 -3.40 8.61
N LEU A 16 5.32 -2.20 8.63
CA LEU A 16 4.78 -1.03 7.95
C LEU A 16 5.51 -0.82 6.63
N PHE A 17 4.76 -0.86 5.54
CA PHE A 17 5.26 -0.55 4.20
C PHE A 17 4.61 0.71 3.67
N SER A 18 5.33 1.40 2.79
CA SER A 18 4.81 2.57 2.10
C SER A 18 5.16 2.53 0.62
N GLY A 19 4.30 3.16 -0.17
CA GLY A 19 4.50 3.37 -1.59
C GLY A 19 4.16 4.81 -1.91
N THR A 20 4.95 5.42 -2.79
CA THR A 20 4.75 6.82 -3.18
C THR A 20 4.74 6.95 -4.69
N GLU A 21 3.87 7.83 -5.17
CA GLU A 21 3.78 8.21 -6.57
C GLU A 21 3.85 9.73 -6.66
N ARG A 22 5.00 10.24 -7.09
CA ARG A 22 5.23 11.68 -7.31
C ARG A 22 4.98 12.02 -8.77
N ARG A 23 4.17 13.04 -9.03
CA ARG A 23 3.83 13.49 -10.39
C ARG A 23 4.17 14.97 -10.55
N LYS A 24 4.77 15.33 -11.69
CA LYS A 24 5.34 16.67 -11.94
C LYS A 24 4.29 17.79 -12.11
N PHE A 25 3.10 17.44 -12.62
CA PHE A 25 2.01 18.39 -12.95
C PHE A 25 0.64 17.96 -12.42
N ARG A 26 0.58 16.93 -11.56
CA ARG A 26 -0.66 16.38 -11.00
C ARG A 26 -0.45 16.01 -9.54
N PRO A 27 -1.51 15.96 -8.73
CA PRO A 27 -1.44 15.44 -7.37
C PRO A 27 -0.76 14.05 -7.34
N GLY A 28 0.18 13.89 -6.43
CA GLY A 28 0.79 12.60 -6.13
C GLY A 28 -0.03 11.84 -5.09
N ALA A 29 0.44 10.65 -4.72
CA ALA A 29 -0.16 9.88 -3.65
C ALA A 29 0.87 9.15 -2.81
N ILE A 30 0.49 8.89 -1.56
CA ILE A 30 1.23 8.06 -0.62
C ILE A 30 0.26 7.00 -0.12
N ALA A 31 0.67 5.74 -0.13
CA ALA A 31 -0.05 4.64 0.49
C ALA A 31 0.82 4.04 1.59
N MET A 32 0.19 3.67 2.70
CA MET A 32 0.79 3.00 3.83
C MET A 32 -0.02 1.76 4.15
N ILE A 33 0.66 0.63 4.32
CA ILE A 33 0.02 -0.66 4.59
C ILE A 33 0.75 -1.29 5.77
N VAL A 34 -0.01 -1.67 6.80
CA VAL A 34 0.48 -2.52 7.90
C VAL A 34 0.10 -3.95 7.58
N VAL A 35 1.08 -4.83 7.56
CA VAL A 35 0.93 -6.24 7.22
C VAL A 35 1.56 -7.09 8.32
N ASP A 36 0.96 -8.22 8.65
CA ASP A 36 1.59 -9.19 9.54
C ASP A 36 2.54 -10.17 8.81
N SER A 37 3.15 -11.10 9.55
CA SER A 37 4.04 -12.12 9.00
C SER A 37 3.36 -13.13 8.07
N ASN A 38 2.02 -13.23 8.13
CA ASN A 38 1.22 -14.09 7.27
C ASN A 38 0.71 -13.33 6.04
N TYR A 39 1.30 -12.17 5.75
CA TYR A 39 0.93 -11.30 4.64
C TYR A 39 -0.52 -10.78 4.71
N ILE A 40 -1.13 -10.77 5.91
CA ILE A 40 -2.48 -10.25 6.12
C ILE A 40 -2.43 -8.76 6.44
N ILE A 41 -3.22 -7.98 5.73
CA ILE A 41 -3.34 -6.54 5.91
C ILE A 41 -4.13 -6.25 7.18
N GLN A 42 -3.52 -5.47 8.05
CA GLN A 42 -4.10 -5.06 9.33
C GLN A 42 -4.68 -3.65 9.20
N GLU A 43 -3.99 -2.77 8.50
CA GLU A 43 -4.44 -1.42 8.20
C GLU A 43 -3.92 -0.95 6.84
N CYS A 44 -4.70 -0.11 6.17
CA CYS A 44 -4.33 0.51 4.91
C CYS A 44 -4.76 1.98 4.92
N HIS A 45 -3.82 2.88 4.68
CA HIS A 45 -4.05 4.33 4.71
C HIS A 45 -3.49 4.97 3.46
N VAL A 46 -4.25 5.89 2.86
CA VAL A 46 -3.81 6.59 1.66
C VAL A 46 -3.96 8.10 1.80
N VAL A 47 -3.09 8.80 1.10
CA VAL A 47 -3.17 10.23 0.86
C VAL A 47 -3.11 10.48 -0.63
N ASN A 48 -4.00 11.33 -1.12
CA ASN A 48 -3.96 11.87 -2.48
C ASN A 48 -3.84 13.38 -2.36
N GLY A 49 -2.78 13.97 -2.92
CA GLY A 49 -2.58 15.40 -2.77
C GLY A 49 -1.35 15.96 -3.46
N PHE A 50 -1.39 17.28 -3.64
CA PHE A 50 -0.26 18.11 -4.08
C PHE A 50 0.71 18.42 -2.93
N SER A 51 0.29 18.15 -1.68
CA SER A 51 0.98 18.56 -0.46
C SER A 51 0.89 17.51 0.64
N VAL A 52 1.97 17.38 1.43
CA VAL A 52 2.12 16.54 2.63
C VAL A 52 1.12 16.87 3.76
N PHE A 53 0.37 17.98 3.66
CA PHE A 53 -0.69 18.36 4.61
C PHE A 53 -2.04 17.67 4.35
N SER A 54 -2.14 16.86 3.30
CA SER A 54 -3.35 16.10 2.99
C SER A 54 -3.54 14.99 4.03
N LYS A 55 -4.76 14.86 4.59
CA LYS A 55 -5.03 13.87 5.65
C LYS A 55 -5.03 12.45 5.09
N PHE A 56 -4.44 11.52 5.85
CA PHE A 56 -4.53 10.09 5.58
C PHE A 56 -5.96 9.62 5.76
N LYS A 57 -6.45 8.89 4.76
CA LYS A 57 -7.75 8.23 4.76
C LYS A 57 -7.55 6.74 4.87
N GLU A 58 -8.21 6.10 5.82
CA GLU A 58 -8.21 4.66 5.95
C GLU A 58 -9.00 4.02 4.80
N ILE A 59 -8.47 2.94 4.22
CA ILE A 59 -9.14 2.09 3.26
C ILE A 59 -9.42 0.75 3.93
N ASN A 60 -10.64 0.58 4.40
CA ASN A 60 -11.08 -0.68 5.03
C ASN A 60 -11.27 -1.83 4.03
N LYS A 61 -11.32 -1.53 2.72
CA LYS A 61 -11.53 -2.53 1.66
C LYS A 61 -10.59 -3.72 1.76
N TYR A 62 -9.33 -3.49 2.13
CA TYR A 62 -8.28 -4.51 2.11
C TYR A 62 -7.98 -5.10 3.49
N LYS A 63 -8.63 -4.59 4.55
CA LYS A 63 -8.38 -5.03 5.92
C LYS A 63 -8.78 -6.50 6.09
N GLY A 64 -7.91 -7.28 6.71
CA GLY A 64 -8.07 -8.73 6.90
C GLY A 64 -7.82 -9.56 5.64
N GLN A 65 -7.43 -8.96 4.51
CA GLN A 65 -7.14 -9.68 3.28
C GLN A 65 -5.64 -9.91 3.11
N HIS A 66 -5.30 -10.90 2.29
CA HIS A 66 -3.92 -11.14 1.88
C HIS A 66 -3.42 -9.97 1.02
N ILE A 67 -2.16 -9.57 1.17
CA ILE A 67 -1.56 -8.45 0.45
C ILE A 67 -1.62 -8.62 -1.08
N GLY A 68 -1.61 -9.86 -1.56
CA GLY A 68 -1.77 -10.21 -2.98
C GLY A 68 -3.09 -9.71 -3.58
N THR A 69 -4.17 -9.70 -2.80
CA THR A 69 -5.49 -9.24 -3.26
C THR A 69 -5.48 -7.76 -3.67
N VAL A 70 -4.60 -6.95 -3.08
CA VAL A 70 -4.39 -5.56 -3.50
C VAL A 70 -3.85 -5.50 -4.93
N LEU A 71 -2.93 -6.39 -5.29
CA LEU A 71 -2.35 -6.43 -6.64
C LEU A 71 -3.35 -6.95 -7.66
N ASP A 72 -4.11 -7.99 -7.32
CA ASP A 72 -5.14 -8.59 -8.17
C ASP A 72 -6.23 -7.55 -8.52
N ASP A 73 -6.79 -6.89 -7.51
CA ASP A 73 -7.78 -5.82 -7.68
C ASP A 73 -7.28 -4.69 -8.58
N LEU A 74 -6.02 -4.30 -8.40
CA LEU A 74 -5.41 -3.21 -9.18
C LEU A 74 -5.09 -3.65 -10.61
N GLN A 75 -4.83 -4.93 -10.84
CA GLN A 75 -4.62 -5.51 -12.17
C GLN A 75 -5.94 -5.65 -12.94
N GLU A 76 -7.03 -6.04 -12.29
CA GLU A 76 -8.37 -6.01 -12.90
C GLU A 76 -8.76 -4.58 -13.32
N CYS A 77 -8.42 -3.58 -12.51
CA CYS A 77 -8.61 -2.18 -12.86
C CYS A 77 -7.83 -1.75 -14.12
N LYS A 78 -6.66 -2.35 -14.41
CA LYS A 78 -5.89 -2.10 -15.65
C LYS A 78 -6.55 -2.77 -16.85
N THR A 79 -6.99 -4.01 -16.69
CA THR A 79 -7.52 -4.84 -17.79
C THR A 79 -8.89 -4.39 -18.27
N ASN A 80 -9.76 -3.92 -17.36
CA ASN A 80 -11.10 -3.41 -17.69
C ASN A 80 -11.10 -2.04 -18.39
N GLN A 81 -9.95 -1.33 -18.44
CA GLN A 81 -9.82 -0.01 -19.07
C GLN A 81 -9.28 -0.07 -20.51
N LYS A 82 -9.45 -1.20 -21.21
CA LYS A 82 -8.97 -1.44 -22.60
C LYS A 82 -9.44 -0.43 -23.67
N GLY A 83 -10.31 0.54 -23.35
CA GLY A 83 -10.80 1.55 -24.30
C GLY A 83 -10.18 2.94 -24.20
N ASN A 84 -9.46 3.29 -23.12
CA ASN A 84 -8.85 4.62 -22.97
C ASN A 84 -7.57 4.51 -22.14
N TYR A 85 -6.45 5.02 -22.66
CA TYR A 85 -5.12 5.07 -22.02
C TYR A 85 -5.09 6.04 -20.80
N ARG A 86 -6.08 5.96 -19.90
CA ARG A 86 -6.12 6.74 -18.67
C ARG A 86 -5.13 6.09 -17.70
N ARG A 87 -3.97 6.75 -17.54
CA ARG A 87 -2.97 6.42 -16.51
C ARG A 87 -3.68 6.17 -15.18
N LEU A 88 -3.32 5.08 -14.50
CA LEU A 88 -3.90 4.70 -13.21
C LEU A 88 -3.89 5.89 -12.22
N PRO A 89 -4.88 5.96 -11.32
CA PRO A 89 -4.85 6.92 -10.21
C PRO A 89 -3.52 6.82 -9.45
N ALA A 90 -2.98 7.95 -8.99
CA ALA A 90 -1.72 7.97 -8.25
C ALA A 90 -1.79 7.07 -7.00
N ILE A 91 -2.96 6.99 -6.37
CA ILE A 91 -3.25 6.12 -5.23
C ILE A 91 -3.03 4.65 -5.60
N ASN A 92 -3.54 4.20 -6.74
CA ASN A 92 -3.40 2.81 -7.20
C ASN A 92 -1.93 2.47 -7.41
N THR A 93 -1.15 3.36 -8.03
CA THR A 93 0.29 3.16 -8.19
C THR A 93 1.03 3.14 -6.85
N ALA A 94 0.66 4.01 -5.91
CA ALA A 94 1.23 4.01 -4.58
C ALA A 94 0.88 2.73 -3.79
N LEU A 95 -0.35 2.23 -3.90
CA LEU A 95 -0.80 0.98 -3.30
C LEU A 95 -0.05 -0.23 -3.88
N SER A 96 0.09 -0.32 -5.20
CA SER A 96 0.86 -1.40 -5.82
C SER A 96 2.31 -1.43 -5.32
N LYS A 97 2.99 -0.28 -5.29
CA LYS A 97 4.36 -0.18 -4.78
C LYS A 97 4.46 -0.59 -3.30
N ALA A 98 3.50 -0.19 -2.47
CA ALA A 98 3.47 -0.57 -1.06
C ALA A 98 3.29 -2.10 -0.89
N ALA A 99 2.40 -2.70 -1.67
CA ALA A 99 2.12 -4.14 -1.65
C ALA A 99 3.29 -4.97 -2.19
N GLU A 100 3.92 -4.55 -3.29
CA GLU A 100 5.12 -5.19 -3.84
C GLU A 100 6.29 -5.15 -2.83
N ASN A 101 6.53 -3.99 -2.21
CA ASN A 101 7.57 -3.86 -1.18
C ASN A 101 7.30 -4.78 0.02
N ALA A 102 6.03 -4.94 0.42
CA ALA A 102 5.64 -5.85 1.50
C ALA A 102 5.95 -7.31 1.14
N LEU A 103 5.55 -7.75 -0.05
CA LEU A 103 5.82 -9.10 -0.54
C LEU A 103 7.32 -9.40 -0.58
N LEU A 104 8.11 -8.50 -1.17
CA LEU A 104 9.56 -8.66 -1.32
C LEU A 104 10.28 -8.67 0.03
N SER A 105 9.93 -7.74 0.92
CA SER A 105 10.64 -7.58 2.20
C SER A 105 10.35 -8.70 3.19
N ILE A 106 9.11 -9.20 3.24
CA ILE A 106 8.76 -10.32 4.12
C ILE A 106 9.34 -11.62 3.56
N SER A 107 9.29 -11.81 2.23
CA SER A 107 9.87 -13.00 1.58
C SER A 107 11.38 -13.09 1.80
N THR A 108 12.11 -12.00 1.58
CA THR A 108 13.57 -11.95 1.82
C THR A 108 13.92 -12.17 3.30
N LYS A 109 13.13 -11.64 4.25
CA LYS A 109 13.30 -11.94 5.67
C LYS A 109 13.15 -13.42 5.98
N ASN A 110 12.12 -14.07 5.41
CA ASN A 110 11.90 -15.50 5.62
C ASN A 110 13.02 -16.35 5.01
N ILE A 111 13.61 -15.93 3.88
CA ILE A 111 14.74 -16.62 3.25
C ILE A 111 16.03 -16.45 4.08
N SER A 112 16.26 -15.28 4.69
CA SER A 112 17.46 -14.99 5.49
C SER A 112 17.52 -15.69 6.86
N ILE A 113 16.47 -16.42 7.23
CA ILE A 113 16.40 -17.19 8.49
C ILE A 113 16.86 -18.65 8.29
N PHE A 114 17.24 -19.02 7.07
CA PHE A 114 17.82 -20.33 6.73
C PHE A 114 19.35 -20.26 6.58
#